data_AF-A0A969GUI8-F1
#
_entry.id   AF-A0A969GUI8-F1
#
_cell.length_a   1.000
_cell.length_b   1.000
_cell.length_c   1.000
_cell.angle_alpha   90.00
_cell.angle_beta   90.00
_cell.angle_gamma   90.00
#
_symmetry.space_group_name_H-M   'P 1'
#
loop_
_entity.id
_entity.type
_entity.pdbx_description
1 polymer ?
#
loop_
_entity_poly.entity_id
_entity_poly.type
_entity_poly.pdbx_seq_one_letter_code
_entity_poly.pdbx_strand_id
1 'polypeptide(L)'
;MGQLLAVERACLIGHLVSMAFGLAGLLLVMPHPEILSLIPSGQTLFTWSMAGGGVVYIVLGTIAVSIHAYRVLGVYRWLTFLIPAVGLSLTSELLGTSTGFPFGDYSYLSGLGYKIAGLVPFTIPLSWFYLGLSSYLLARSGLAVDKKDDSAPAIGWLKHVAAIGLGALLLTSWDFVLDPAMSQTAMPFWYWHTPGAFFGMPYQNFVGWMGTGAVFMAVAALFWLKSSFQLSSSQLNLPLVVYLGNFAFAMVMSLAAGIWIPVLLGIALGVVPALVCWQTVRSDNQALGVAELQTEAIENKLDLKGKAPSAPVGVTTK
;
A
#
# COMPACT_ATOMS: atom_id res chain seq x y z
N MET A 1 -13.25 13.71 -14.49
CA MET A 1 -13.04 13.12 -13.13
C MET A 1 -13.74 11.77 -12.95
N GLY A 2 -15.00 11.59 -13.35
CA GLY A 2 -15.74 10.32 -13.16
C GLY A 2 -15.13 9.09 -13.86
N GLN A 3 -14.61 9.25 -15.08
CA GLN A 3 -13.94 8.16 -15.81
C GLN A 3 -12.68 7.65 -15.09
N LEU A 4 -11.85 8.56 -14.55
CA LEU A 4 -10.64 8.18 -13.79
C LEU A 4 -10.99 7.36 -12.54
N LEU A 5 -12.06 7.74 -11.84
CA LEU A 5 -12.57 6.98 -10.69
C LEU A 5 -13.06 5.59 -11.08
N ALA A 6 -13.75 5.46 -12.21
CA ALA A 6 -14.21 4.16 -12.68
C ALA A 6 -13.02 3.24 -13.03
N VAL A 7 -12.00 3.77 -13.70
CA VAL A 7 -10.77 3.02 -14.02
C VAL A 7 -10.00 2.66 -12.76
N GLU A 8 -9.82 3.59 -11.82
CA GLU A 8 -9.18 3.34 -10.50
C GLU A 8 -9.84 2.15 -9.79
N ARG A 9 -11.18 2.15 -9.72
CA ARG A 9 -11.95 1.06 -9.10
C ARG A 9 -11.85 -0.25 -9.87
N ALA A 10 -11.95 -0.21 -11.19
CA ALA A 10 -11.82 -1.39 -12.03
C ALA A 10 -10.43 -2.04 -11.88
N CYS A 11 -9.37 -1.23 -11.86
CA CYS A 11 -8.00 -1.71 -11.63
C CYS A 11 -7.82 -2.25 -10.21
N LEU A 12 -8.39 -1.62 -9.19
CA LEU A 12 -8.34 -2.15 -7.81
C LEU A 12 -9.07 -3.50 -7.69
N ILE A 13 -10.27 -3.62 -8.27
CA ILE A 13 -11.01 -4.88 -8.27
C ILE A 13 -10.23 -5.95 -9.05
N GLY A 14 -9.73 -5.61 -10.24
CA GLY A 14 -8.93 -6.52 -11.04
C GLY A 14 -7.65 -6.97 -10.31
N HIS A 15 -6.97 -6.07 -9.61
CA HIS A 15 -5.81 -6.40 -8.76
C HIS A 15 -6.15 -7.47 -7.71
N LEU A 16 -7.24 -7.29 -6.97
CA LEU A 16 -7.69 -8.26 -5.95
C LEU A 16 -8.15 -9.59 -6.57
N VAL A 17 -8.91 -9.53 -7.67
CA VAL A 17 -9.39 -10.73 -8.39
C VAL A 17 -8.22 -11.51 -8.98
N SER A 18 -7.23 -10.85 -9.56
CA SER A 18 -6.04 -11.50 -10.11
C SER A 18 -5.19 -12.16 -9.03
N MET A 19 -5.07 -11.55 -7.84
CA MET A 19 -4.44 -12.20 -6.68
C MET A 19 -5.21 -13.46 -6.26
N ALA A 20 -6.53 -13.38 -6.11
CA ALA A 20 -7.35 -14.55 -5.76
C ALA A 20 -7.27 -15.67 -6.82
N PHE A 21 -7.26 -15.30 -8.11
CA PHE A 21 -7.09 -16.23 -9.22
C PHE A 21 -5.71 -16.90 -9.23
N GLY A 22 -4.65 -16.13 -8.92
CA GLY A 22 -3.30 -16.66 -8.74
C GLY A 22 -3.22 -17.64 -7.57
N LEU A 23 -3.81 -17.30 -6.42
CA LEU A 23 -3.89 -18.20 -5.26
C LEU A 23 -4.61 -19.51 -5.60
N ALA A 24 -5.74 -19.44 -6.30
CA ALA A 24 -6.46 -20.64 -6.72
C ALA A 24 -5.60 -21.52 -7.65
N GLY A 25 -4.85 -20.91 -8.57
CA GLY A 25 -3.91 -21.63 -9.43
C GLY A 25 -2.80 -22.34 -8.64
N LEU A 26 -2.16 -21.63 -7.71
CA LEU A 26 -1.02 -22.12 -6.94
C LEU A 26 -1.41 -23.13 -5.86
N LEU A 27 -2.55 -22.93 -5.16
CA LEU A 27 -2.89 -23.68 -3.96
C LEU A 27 -3.97 -24.74 -4.17
N LEU A 28 -4.80 -24.61 -5.20
CA LEU A 28 -5.85 -25.60 -5.48
C LEU A 28 -5.49 -26.43 -6.71
N VAL A 29 -5.18 -25.77 -7.82
CA VAL A 29 -5.01 -26.45 -9.12
C VAL A 29 -3.66 -27.15 -9.24
N MET A 30 -2.58 -26.51 -8.80
CA MET A 30 -1.23 -27.09 -8.91
C MET A 30 -1.05 -28.37 -8.07
N PRO A 31 -1.53 -28.47 -6.81
CA PRO A 31 -1.46 -29.71 -6.05
C PRO A 31 -2.44 -30.79 -6.54
N HIS A 32 -3.51 -30.38 -7.24
CA HIS A 32 -4.59 -31.24 -7.72
C HIS A 32 -4.83 -31.05 -9.23
N PRO A 33 -3.87 -31.47 -10.09
CA PRO A 33 -3.97 -31.26 -11.54
C PRO A 33 -5.18 -31.98 -12.16
N GLU A 34 -5.76 -32.98 -11.49
CA GLU A 34 -7.00 -33.62 -11.87
C GLU A 34 -8.17 -32.64 -12.05
N ILE A 35 -8.17 -31.51 -11.33
CA ILE A 35 -9.18 -30.44 -11.46
C ILE A 35 -9.25 -29.90 -12.89
N LEU A 36 -8.10 -29.86 -13.60
CA LEU A 36 -8.03 -29.36 -14.97
C LEU A 36 -8.87 -30.19 -15.94
N SER A 37 -9.02 -31.50 -15.68
CA SER A 37 -9.83 -32.40 -16.50
C SER A 37 -11.34 -32.23 -16.29
N LEU A 38 -11.74 -31.63 -15.17
CA LEU A 38 -13.15 -31.40 -14.82
C LEU A 38 -13.73 -30.15 -15.49
N ILE A 39 -12.87 -29.24 -15.94
CA ILE A 39 -13.27 -27.95 -16.51
C ILE A 39 -12.80 -27.92 -17.98
N PRO A 40 -13.71 -27.75 -18.97
CA PRO A 40 -13.33 -27.74 -20.40
C PRO A 40 -12.22 -26.74 -20.75
N SER A 41 -12.17 -25.61 -20.04
CA SER A 41 -11.15 -24.56 -20.20
C SER A 41 -10.04 -24.60 -19.13
N GLY A 42 -9.95 -25.68 -18.34
CA GLY A 42 -9.06 -25.77 -17.17
C GLY A 42 -7.59 -25.52 -17.52
N GLN A 43 -7.08 -26.20 -18.55
CA GLN A 43 -5.69 -26.06 -18.98
C GLN A 43 -5.34 -24.63 -19.42
N THR A 44 -6.26 -23.98 -20.15
CA THR A 44 -6.09 -22.59 -20.61
C THR A 44 -6.08 -21.63 -19.42
N LEU A 45 -7.03 -21.79 -18.49
CA LEU A 45 -7.12 -20.97 -17.28
C LEU A 45 -5.87 -21.12 -16.39
N PHE A 46 -5.37 -22.34 -16.22
CA PHE A 46 -4.14 -22.58 -15.47
C PHE A 46 -2.92 -21.94 -16.14
N THR A 47 -2.79 -22.06 -17.46
CA THR A 47 -1.72 -21.41 -18.22
C THR A 47 -1.77 -19.89 -18.05
N TRP A 48 -2.98 -19.28 -18.11
CA TRP A 48 -3.13 -17.85 -17.88
C TRP A 48 -2.79 -17.44 -16.44
N SER A 49 -3.19 -18.26 -15.46
CA SER A 49 -2.86 -18.03 -14.05
C SER A 49 -1.34 -18.05 -13.82
N MET A 50 -0.64 -19.06 -14.36
CA MET A 50 0.80 -19.21 -14.19
C MET A 50 1.62 -18.22 -15.03
N ALA A 51 1.18 -17.89 -16.24
CA ALA A 51 1.89 -16.97 -17.12
C ALA A 51 1.69 -15.50 -16.75
N GLY A 52 0.51 -15.15 -16.23
CA GLY A 52 0.09 -13.77 -16.08
C GLY A 52 -0.37 -13.37 -14.68
N GLY A 53 -0.69 -14.31 -13.79
CA GLY A 53 -1.30 -14.00 -12.48
C GLY A 53 -0.48 -12.98 -11.69
N GLY A 54 0.81 -13.24 -11.52
CA GLY A 54 1.76 -12.33 -10.86
C GLY A 54 1.86 -10.96 -11.51
N VAL A 55 2.02 -10.95 -12.84
CA VAL A 55 2.21 -9.72 -13.61
C VAL A 55 0.95 -8.85 -13.61
N VAL A 56 -0.21 -9.45 -13.85
CA VAL A 56 -1.48 -8.74 -14.00
C VAL A 56 -1.86 -8.07 -12.70
N TYR A 57 -1.77 -8.76 -11.55
CA TYR A 57 -2.13 -8.12 -10.29
C TYR A 57 -1.21 -6.94 -9.99
N ILE A 58 0.11 -7.07 -10.21
CA ILE A 58 1.06 -5.99 -9.95
C ILE A 58 0.76 -4.77 -10.84
N VAL A 59 0.60 -4.98 -12.14
CA VAL A 59 0.31 -3.90 -13.09
C VAL A 59 -1.01 -3.19 -12.76
N LEU A 60 -2.06 -3.94 -12.44
CA LEU A 60 -3.35 -3.36 -12.05
C LEU A 60 -3.26 -2.58 -10.73
N GLY A 61 -2.51 -3.09 -9.75
CA GLY A 61 -2.24 -2.40 -8.48
C GLY A 61 -1.48 -1.09 -8.70
N THR A 62 -0.44 -1.10 -9.54
CA THR A 62 0.31 0.09 -9.94
C THR A 62 -0.56 1.14 -10.62
N ILE A 63 -1.44 0.73 -11.54
CA ILE A 63 -2.34 1.65 -12.24
C ILE A 63 -3.34 2.25 -11.25
N ALA A 64 -3.96 1.43 -10.39
CA ALA A 64 -4.92 1.90 -9.39
C ALA A 64 -4.28 2.94 -8.44
N VAL A 65 -3.11 2.63 -7.88
CA VAL A 65 -2.38 3.54 -6.99
C VAL A 65 -1.87 4.79 -7.72
N SER A 66 -1.46 4.68 -8.98
CA SER A 66 -1.03 5.84 -9.78
C SER A 66 -2.18 6.81 -10.06
N ILE A 67 -3.35 6.29 -10.46
CA ILE A 67 -4.55 7.11 -10.69
C ILE A 67 -4.99 7.77 -9.38
N HIS A 68 -4.95 7.03 -8.28
CA HIS A 68 -5.26 7.54 -6.96
C HIS A 68 -4.30 8.66 -6.55
N ALA A 69 -2.99 8.44 -6.65
CA ALA A 69 -1.96 9.40 -6.32
C ALA A 69 -2.08 10.68 -7.18
N TYR A 70 -2.29 10.53 -8.48
CA TYR A 70 -2.52 11.66 -9.37
C TYR A 70 -3.75 12.48 -8.97
N ARG A 71 -4.88 11.82 -8.68
CA ARG A 71 -6.14 12.49 -8.29
C ARG A 71 -6.09 13.16 -6.92
N VAL A 72 -5.42 12.53 -5.95
CA VAL A 72 -5.48 12.92 -4.53
C VAL A 72 -4.28 13.78 -4.14
N LEU A 73 -3.09 13.45 -4.63
CA LEU A 73 -1.84 14.11 -4.26
C LEU A 73 -1.36 15.13 -5.31
N GLY A 74 -1.88 15.03 -6.54
CA GLY A 74 -1.44 15.81 -7.70
C GLY A 74 -0.20 15.22 -8.39
N VAL A 75 0.06 15.69 -9.61
CA VAL A 75 1.15 15.18 -10.47
C VAL A 75 2.53 15.30 -9.82
N TYR A 76 2.79 16.41 -9.10
CA TYR A 76 4.09 16.64 -8.47
C TYR A 76 4.41 15.57 -7.42
N ARG A 77 3.50 15.31 -6.48
CA ARG A 77 3.72 14.32 -5.41
C ARG A 77 3.71 12.89 -5.95
N TRP A 78 2.85 12.61 -6.93
CA TRP A 78 2.84 11.32 -7.60
C TRP A 78 4.20 11.02 -8.26
N LEU A 79 4.73 11.93 -9.10
CA LEU A 79 6.00 11.70 -9.79
C LEU A 79 7.22 11.72 -8.87
N THR A 80 7.23 12.60 -7.85
CA THR A 80 8.31 12.65 -6.85
C THR A 80 8.34 11.45 -5.91
N PHE A 81 7.31 10.60 -5.92
CA PHE A 81 7.36 9.28 -5.27
C PHE A 81 7.62 8.16 -6.29
N LEU A 82 6.92 8.17 -7.43
CA LEU A 82 7.03 7.12 -8.45
C LEU A 82 8.45 6.99 -9.02
N ILE A 83 9.06 8.10 -9.42
CA ILE A 83 10.38 8.07 -10.06
C ILE A 83 11.45 7.54 -9.09
N PRO A 84 11.57 8.04 -7.84
CA PRO A 84 12.53 7.49 -6.88
C PRO A 84 12.20 6.06 -6.48
N ALA A 85 10.92 5.71 -6.23
CA ALA A 85 10.56 4.36 -5.83
C ALA A 85 10.93 3.33 -6.89
N VAL A 86 10.62 3.58 -8.17
CA VAL A 86 10.98 2.68 -9.28
C VAL A 86 12.50 2.69 -9.52
N GLY A 87 13.13 3.86 -9.59
CA GLY A 87 14.55 3.98 -9.91
C GLY A 87 15.45 3.39 -8.84
N LEU A 88 15.26 3.78 -7.57
CA LEU A 88 16.11 3.35 -6.46
C LEU A 88 15.90 1.89 -6.10
N SER A 89 14.65 1.39 -6.17
CA SER A 89 14.40 -0.04 -5.98
C SER A 89 15.03 -0.85 -7.11
N LEU A 90 14.83 -0.50 -8.38
CA LEU A 90 15.45 -1.21 -9.49
C LEU A 90 16.98 -1.24 -9.37
N THR A 91 17.61 -0.11 -9.01
CA THR A 91 19.05 -0.08 -8.76
C THR A 91 19.44 -0.98 -7.60
N SER A 92 18.69 -0.97 -6.49
CA SER A 92 18.96 -1.85 -5.33
C SER A 92 18.81 -3.32 -5.69
N GLU A 93 17.80 -3.67 -6.48
CA GLU A 93 17.50 -5.03 -6.95
C GLU A 93 18.57 -5.55 -7.92
N LEU A 94 19.02 -4.71 -8.85
CA LEU A 94 20.11 -5.04 -9.77
C LEU A 94 21.43 -5.22 -9.01
N LEU A 95 21.72 -4.36 -8.02
CA LEU A 95 22.88 -4.53 -7.15
C LEU A 95 22.76 -5.82 -6.32
N GLY A 96 21.58 -6.10 -5.76
CA GLY A 96 21.33 -7.28 -4.93
C GLY A 96 21.55 -8.57 -5.70
N THR A 97 20.93 -8.69 -6.87
CA THR A 97 21.06 -9.86 -7.75
C THR A 97 22.44 -10.02 -8.40
N SER A 98 23.27 -8.97 -8.40
CA SER A 98 24.63 -9.03 -8.98
C SER A 98 25.75 -9.17 -7.95
N THR A 99 25.56 -8.63 -6.74
CA THR A 99 26.63 -8.49 -5.73
C THR A 99 26.25 -9.05 -4.36
N GLY A 100 24.98 -9.38 -4.15
CA GLY A 100 24.42 -9.76 -2.86
C GLY A 100 24.08 -8.57 -1.95
N PHE A 101 24.43 -7.33 -2.28
CA PHE A 101 24.03 -6.14 -1.50
C PHE A 101 22.92 -5.36 -2.21
N PRO A 102 21.82 -4.95 -1.54
CA PRO A 102 21.64 -4.90 -0.08
C PRO A 102 20.86 -6.08 0.52
N PHE A 103 20.38 -7.04 -0.28
CA PHE A 103 19.39 -8.03 0.17
C PHE A 103 19.94 -9.39 0.61
N GLY A 104 21.18 -9.72 0.21
CA GLY A 104 21.71 -11.08 0.22
C GLY A 104 21.88 -11.60 -1.22
N ASP A 105 22.55 -12.73 -1.38
CA ASP A 105 22.80 -13.33 -2.69
C ASP A 105 21.62 -14.20 -3.14
N TYR A 106 20.96 -13.77 -4.22
CA TYR A 106 19.77 -14.44 -4.76
C TYR A 106 19.58 -14.20 -6.25
N SER A 107 18.71 -14.98 -6.87
CA SER A 107 18.31 -14.78 -8.26
C SER A 107 16.82 -15.00 -8.44
N TYR A 108 16.18 -14.07 -9.15
CA TYR A 108 14.80 -14.26 -9.59
C TYR A 108 14.69 -15.43 -10.56
N LEU A 109 13.57 -16.15 -10.47
CA LEU A 109 13.18 -17.22 -11.39
C LEU A 109 12.14 -16.66 -12.38
N SER A 110 11.19 -17.48 -12.80
CA SER A 110 10.15 -17.12 -13.78
C SER A 110 8.83 -16.81 -13.07
N GLY A 111 7.87 -16.21 -13.79
CA GLY A 111 6.49 -16.00 -13.29
C GLY A 111 6.14 -14.56 -12.88
N LEU A 112 7.13 -13.65 -12.82
CA LEU A 112 6.93 -12.23 -12.50
C LEU A 112 7.15 -11.29 -13.70
N GLY A 113 7.14 -11.84 -14.92
CA GLY A 113 7.33 -11.08 -16.16
C GLY A 113 8.77 -11.11 -16.67
N TYR A 114 9.04 -10.31 -17.71
CA TYR A 114 10.38 -10.25 -18.31
C TYR A 114 11.37 -9.56 -17.36
N LYS A 115 12.65 -9.95 -17.47
CA LYS A 115 13.72 -9.44 -16.60
C LYS A 115 14.47 -8.29 -17.26
N ILE A 116 14.61 -7.18 -16.53
CA ILE A 116 15.49 -6.07 -16.85
C ILE A 116 16.93 -6.54 -16.64
N ALA A 117 17.79 -6.30 -17.66
CA ALA A 117 19.17 -6.80 -17.71
C ALA A 117 19.31 -8.32 -17.53
N GLY A 118 18.23 -9.10 -17.74
CA GLY A 118 18.21 -10.54 -17.48
C GLY A 118 18.14 -10.93 -16.00
N LEU A 119 18.10 -9.96 -15.08
CA LEU A 119 18.21 -10.19 -13.63
C LEU A 119 16.91 -9.97 -12.87
N VAL A 120 16.31 -8.78 -13.00
CA VAL A 120 15.21 -8.32 -12.14
C VAL A 120 13.91 -8.21 -12.92
N PRO A 121 12.81 -8.88 -12.53
CA PRO A 121 11.52 -8.74 -13.21
C PRO A 121 11.03 -7.29 -13.19
N PHE A 122 10.52 -6.78 -14.31
CA PHE A 122 10.09 -5.38 -14.42
C PHE A 122 8.95 -5.01 -13.45
N THR A 123 8.22 -6.01 -12.96
CA THR A 123 7.12 -5.85 -12.00
C THR A 123 7.61 -5.56 -10.58
N ILE A 124 8.84 -5.95 -10.23
CA ILE A 124 9.39 -5.74 -8.88
C ILE A 124 9.48 -4.25 -8.54
N PRO A 125 10.14 -3.38 -9.34
CA PRO A 125 10.14 -1.93 -9.05
C PRO A 125 8.73 -1.31 -8.99
N LEU A 126 7.76 -1.90 -9.69
CA LEU A 126 6.38 -1.45 -9.65
C LEU A 126 5.71 -1.78 -8.31
N SER A 127 5.99 -2.96 -7.73
CA SER A 127 5.50 -3.33 -6.39
C SER A 127 6.10 -2.47 -5.30
N TRP A 128 7.40 -2.18 -5.38
CA TRP A 128 8.06 -1.18 -4.53
C TRP A 128 7.34 0.16 -4.56
N PHE A 129 6.94 0.64 -5.74
CA PHE A 129 6.17 1.87 -5.86
C PHE A 129 4.78 1.78 -5.21
N TYR A 130 3.92 0.86 -5.64
CA TYR A 130 2.50 0.93 -5.26
C TYR A 130 2.26 0.53 -3.80
N LEU A 131 3.03 -0.44 -3.28
CA LEU A 131 3.00 -0.77 -1.84
C LEU A 131 3.80 0.21 -1.01
N GLY A 132 4.94 0.69 -1.50
CA GLY A 132 5.71 1.72 -0.80
C GLY A 132 4.89 2.99 -0.61
N LEU A 133 4.19 3.46 -1.65
CA LEU A 133 3.34 4.64 -1.55
C LEU A 133 2.18 4.39 -0.59
N SER A 134 1.51 3.25 -0.70
CA SER A 134 0.39 2.90 0.18
C SER A 134 0.82 2.88 1.66
N SER A 135 1.95 2.24 1.95
CA SER A 135 2.55 2.15 3.29
C SER A 135 2.94 3.53 3.83
N TYR A 136 3.60 4.34 3.00
CA TYR A 136 4.03 5.68 3.40
C TYR A 136 2.84 6.63 3.65
N LEU A 137 1.78 6.56 2.85
CA LEU A 137 0.58 7.39 3.05
C LEU A 137 -0.16 7.03 4.35
N LEU A 138 -0.27 5.74 4.66
CA LEU A 138 -0.84 5.26 5.93
C LEU A 138 -0.03 5.80 7.11
N ALA A 139 1.28 5.57 7.12
CA ALA A 139 2.17 6.01 8.19
C ALA A 139 2.17 7.54 8.36
N ARG A 140 2.34 8.29 7.26
CA ARG A 140 2.40 9.76 7.26
C ARG A 140 1.11 10.40 7.76
N SER A 141 -0.03 9.85 7.35
CA SER A 141 -1.35 10.38 7.74
C SER A 141 -1.69 10.00 9.18
N GLY A 142 -1.41 8.76 9.60
CA GLY A 142 -1.63 8.31 10.98
C GLY A 142 -0.78 9.03 12.02
N LEU A 143 0.45 9.40 11.66
CA LEU A 143 1.33 10.21 12.52
C LEU A 143 1.07 11.72 12.42
N ALA A 144 0.05 12.13 11.67
CA ALA A 144 -0.38 13.51 11.52
C ALA A 144 0.78 14.47 11.13
N VAL A 145 1.66 14.02 10.22
CA VAL A 145 2.85 14.76 9.79
C VAL A 145 2.49 16.14 9.23
N ASP A 146 1.37 16.23 8.50
CA ASP A 146 0.93 17.45 7.83
C ASP A 146 -0.10 18.27 8.63
N LYS A 147 -0.40 17.88 9.88
CA LYS A 147 -1.18 18.76 10.77
C LYS A 147 -0.29 19.90 11.25
N LYS A 148 -0.74 21.13 11.02
CA LYS A 148 -0.15 22.31 11.64
C LYS A 148 -0.38 22.20 13.14
N ASP A 149 0.69 21.88 13.85
CA ASP A 149 0.75 21.85 15.29
C ASP A 149 1.62 23.07 15.64
N ASP A 150 1.11 24.00 16.46
CA ASP A 150 1.85 25.22 16.86
C ASP A 150 3.08 24.89 17.75
N SER A 151 3.36 23.61 17.95
CA SER A 151 4.48 23.09 18.71
C SER A 151 5.80 23.11 17.92
N ALA A 152 6.91 23.14 18.67
CA ALA A 152 8.25 23.48 18.19
C ALA A 152 8.70 22.74 16.91
N PRO A 153 9.49 23.36 16.01
CA PRO A 153 9.99 22.76 14.76
C PRO A 153 10.69 21.39 14.94
N ALA A 154 11.26 21.14 16.12
CA ALA A 154 11.88 19.88 16.51
C ALA A 154 10.89 18.69 16.52
N ILE A 155 9.61 18.92 16.77
CA ILE A 155 8.59 17.86 16.78
C ILE A 155 8.17 17.51 15.34
N GLY A 156 8.19 18.50 14.43
CA GLY A 156 7.86 18.31 13.01
C GLY A 156 8.83 17.35 12.29
N TRP A 157 10.14 17.54 12.44
CA TRP A 157 11.12 16.65 11.78
C TRP A 157 11.03 15.21 12.30
N LEU A 158 10.77 15.03 13.60
CA LEU A 158 10.65 13.71 14.20
C LEU A 158 9.43 12.96 13.64
N LYS A 159 8.31 13.65 13.41
CA LYS A 159 7.13 13.07 12.74
C LYS A 159 7.47 12.61 11.32
N HIS A 160 8.26 13.37 10.55
CA HIS A 160 8.72 12.93 9.22
C HIS A 160 9.58 11.68 9.28
N VAL A 161 10.56 11.64 10.17
CA VAL A 161 11.45 10.47 10.33
C VAL A 161 10.68 9.25 10.82
N ALA A 162 9.77 9.44 11.78
CA ALA A 162 8.89 8.38 12.24
C ALA A 162 7.96 7.86 11.13
N ALA A 163 7.44 8.72 10.25
CA ALA A 163 6.62 8.29 9.12
C ALA A 163 7.41 7.52 8.05
N ILE A 164 8.67 7.90 7.79
CA ILE A 164 9.57 7.14 6.91
C ILE A 164 9.87 5.77 7.54
N GLY A 165 10.25 5.75 8.81
CA GLY A 165 10.56 4.51 9.54
C GLY A 165 9.35 3.58 9.60
N LEU A 166 8.18 4.08 9.98
CA LEU A 166 6.95 3.29 10.02
C LEU A 166 6.52 2.85 8.62
N GLY A 167 6.57 3.73 7.62
CA GLY A 167 6.23 3.36 6.24
C GLY A 167 7.13 2.25 5.68
N ALA A 168 8.44 2.34 5.93
CA ALA A 168 9.39 1.31 5.54
C ALA A 168 9.18 0.00 6.33
N LEU A 169 8.83 0.09 7.62
CA LEU A 169 8.49 -1.08 8.44
C LEU A 169 7.23 -1.77 7.92
N LEU A 170 6.18 -1.01 7.58
CA LEU A 170 4.95 -1.56 6.99
C LEU A 170 5.25 -2.31 5.68
N LEU A 171 6.08 -1.72 4.82
CA LEU A 171 6.50 -2.32 3.55
C LEU A 171 7.32 -3.61 3.79
N THR A 172 8.28 -3.56 4.71
CA THR A 172 9.13 -4.72 5.06
C THR A 172 8.31 -5.83 5.74
N SER A 173 7.27 -5.46 6.50
CA SER A 173 6.39 -6.43 7.15
C SER A 173 5.57 -7.27 6.16
N TRP A 174 5.31 -6.74 4.96
CA TRP A 174 4.74 -7.54 3.88
C TRP A 174 5.76 -8.56 3.35
N ASP A 175 7.02 -8.15 3.17
CA ASP A 175 8.11 -9.03 2.73
C ASP A 175 8.36 -10.18 3.72
N PHE A 176 8.27 -9.92 5.04
CA PHE A 176 8.37 -10.98 6.06
C PHE A 176 7.43 -12.15 5.80
N VAL A 177 6.21 -11.85 5.37
CA VAL A 177 5.17 -12.84 5.13
C VAL A 177 5.27 -13.43 3.72
N LEU A 178 5.70 -12.62 2.76
CA LEU A 178 5.76 -13.02 1.37
C LEU A 178 6.96 -13.92 1.09
N ASP A 179 8.17 -13.53 1.52
CA ASP A 179 9.41 -14.15 1.06
C ASP A 179 9.50 -15.65 1.38
N PRO A 180 9.24 -16.10 2.63
CA PRO A 180 9.25 -17.53 2.92
C PRO A 180 8.26 -18.31 2.05
N ALA A 181 7.11 -17.71 1.74
CA ALA A 181 6.07 -18.31 0.93
C ALA A 181 6.30 -18.22 -0.58
N MET A 182 7.33 -17.51 -1.03
CA MET A 182 7.68 -17.36 -2.45
C MET A 182 9.01 -18.02 -2.79
N SER A 183 9.90 -18.20 -1.81
CA SER A 183 11.19 -18.88 -1.98
C SER A 183 11.16 -20.36 -1.62
N GLN A 184 10.25 -20.81 -0.73
CA GLN A 184 10.21 -22.19 -0.22
C GLN A 184 9.07 -23.06 -0.77
N THR A 185 8.36 -22.59 -1.80
CA THR A 185 7.25 -23.35 -2.39
C THR A 185 7.73 -24.34 -3.44
N ALA A 186 6.83 -25.23 -3.89
CA ALA A 186 7.10 -26.15 -5.00
C ALA A 186 7.45 -25.43 -6.31
N MET A 187 7.03 -24.17 -6.47
CA MET A 187 7.33 -23.31 -7.61
C MET A 187 7.88 -21.97 -7.11
N PRO A 188 9.16 -21.93 -6.70
CA PRO A 188 9.74 -20.73 -6.14
C PRO A 188 9.88 -19.63 -7.20
N PHE A 189 9.71 -18.38 -6.78
CA PHE A 189 9.82 -17.20 -7.64
C PHE A 189 11.22 -16.58 -7.63
N TRP A 190 12.02 -16.90 -6.62
CA TRP A 190 13.43 -16.59 -6.52
C TRP A 190 14.11 -17.64 -5.66
N TYR A 191 15.43 -17.71 -5.79
CA TYR A 191 16.27 -18.65 -5.08
C TYR A 191 17.36 -17.92 -4.32
N TRP A 192 17.49 -18.21 -3.02
CA TRP A 192 18.57 -17.72 -2.17
C TRP A 192 19.80 -18.62 -2.34
N HIS A 193 20.88 -18.08 -2.92
CA HIS A 193 22.14 -18.82 -3.10
C HIS A 193 22.84 -19.05 -1.77
N THR A 194 22.65 -18.13 -0.83
CA THR A 194 23.06 -18.27 0.57
C THR A 194 21.81 -18.29 1.45
N PRO A 195 21.29 -19.47 1.82
CA PRO A 195 20.12 -19.58 2.67
C PRO A 195 20.34 -18.89 4.02
N GLY A 196 19.39 -18.05 4.42
CA GLY A 196 19.42 -17.35 5.69
C GLY A 196 18.60 -18.02 6.79
N ALA A 197 18.80 -17.55 8.02
CA ALA A 197 18.19 -18.11 9.22
C ALA A 197 16.66 -17.86 9.32
N PHE A 198 16.12 -16.90 8.58
CA PHE A 198 14.69 -16.59 8.61
C PHE A 198 13.95 -17.36 7.52
N PHE A 199 13.66 -18.65 7.77
CA PHE A 199 12.94 -19.51 6.82
C PHE A 199 13.58 -19.56 5.41
N GLY A 200 14.93 -19.55 5.34
CA GLY A 200 15.69 -19.53 4.10
C GLY A 200 16.11 -18.13 3.65
N MET A 201 15.55 -17.08 4.25
CA MET A 201 15.83 -15.70 3.91
C MET A 201 16.94 -15.09 4.80
N PRO A 202 17.95 -14.40 4.23
CA PRO A 202 18.97 -13.68 5.00
C PRO A 202 18.40 -12.50 5.81
N TYR A 203 18.91 -12.27 7.02
CA TYR A 203 18.57 -11.04 7.76
C TYR A 203 19.04 -9.76 7.06
N GLN A 204 20.04 -9.89 6.19
CA GLN A 204 20.45 -8.82 5.30
C GLN A 204 19.27 -8.33 4.42
N ASN A 205 18.35 -9.22 4.02
CA ASN A 205 17.18 -8.85 3.24
C ASN A 205 16.29 -7.86 4.00
N PHE A 206 16.07 -8.08 5.31
CA PHE A 206 15.30 -7.14 6.14
C PHE A 206 15.90 -5.73 6.15
N VAL A 207 17.23 -5.65 6.30
CA VAL A 207 17.94 -4.36 6.31
C VAL A 207 17.88 -3.71 4.93
N GLY A 208 18.01 -4.51 3.86
CA GLY A 208 17.84 -4.06 2.48
C GLY A 208 16.46 -3.50 2.23
N TRP A 209 15.41 -4.20 2.67
CA TRP A 209 14.02 -3.76 2.49
C TRP A 209 13.70 -2.48 3.25
N MET A 210 14.09 -2.44 4.53
CA MET A 210 13.92 -1.27 5.36
C MET A 210 14.71 -0.07 4.80
N GLY A 211 15.96 -0.30 4.38
CA GLY A 211 16.85 0.71 3.83
C GLY A 211 16.37 1.26 2.49
N THR A 212 16.14 0.40 1.49
CA THR A 212 15.64 0.81 0.17
C THR A 212 14.29 1.52 0.29
N GLY A 213 13.37 0.97 1.10
CA GLY A 213 12.10 1.58 1.47
C GLY A 213 12.26 2.99 2.04
N ALA A 214 13.06 3.11 3.09
CA ALA A 214 13.30 4.38 3.76
C ALA A 214 13.94 5.43 2.83
N VAL A 215 14.87 5.03 1.95
CA VAL A 215 15.56 5.97 1.05
C VAL A 215 14.58 6.61 0.07
N PHE A 216 13.76 5.84 -0.66
CA PHE A 216 12.83 6.49 -1.60
C PHE A 216 11.71 7.27 -0.89
N MET A 217 11.28 6.82 0.31
CA MET A 217 10.34 7.58 1.13
C MET A 217 10.94 8.88 1.65
N ALA A 218 12.23 8.88 2.02
CA ALA A 218 12.96 10.07 2.42
C ALA A 218 13.11 11.06 1.26
N VAL A 219 13.43 10.58 0.05
CA VAL A 219 13.45 11.43 -1.15
C VAL A 219 12.09 12.10 -1.36
N ALA A 220 10.99 11.35 -1.29
CA ALA A 220 9.65 11.93 -1.37
C ALA A 220 9.36 12.93 -0.24
N ALA A 221 9.76 12.60 1.01
CA ALA A 221 9.60 13.48 2.16
C ALA A 221 10.27 14.84 1.92
N LEU A 222 11.49 14.86 1.38
CA LEU A 222 12.25 16.08 1.05
C LEU A 222 11.50 16.96 0.04
N PHE A 223 10.95 16.36 -1.02
CA PHE A 223 10.14 17.10 -2.00
C PHE A 223 8.83 17.64 -1.41
N TRP A 224 8.28 16.99 -0.38
CA TRP A 224 6.98 17.34 0.18
C TRP A 224 7.06 18.30 1.38
N LEU A 225 8.26 18.63 1.89
CA LEU A 225 8.45 19.48 3.07
C LEU A 225 7.69 20.82 3.03
N LYS A 226 7.62 21.45 1.85
CA LYS A 226 6.99 22.77 1.67
C LYS A 226 5.50 22.71 1.34
N SER A 227 4.92 21.51 1.24
CA SER A 227 3.61 21.31 0.67
C SER A 227 2.78 20.40 1.58
N SER A 228 2.12 20.98 2.57
CA SER A 228 1.22 20.24 3.46
C SER A 228 0.02 19.70 2.69
N PHE A 229 -0.35 18.46 2.95
CA PHE A 229 -1.62 17.88 2.51
C PHE A 229 -2.16 16.95 3.57
N GLN A 230 -3.46 16.97 3.77
CA GLN A 230 -4.13 16.08 4.69
C GLN A 230 -5.05 15.17 3.89
N LEU A 231 -4.93 13.87 4.15
CA LEU A 231 -5.79 12.87 3.53
C LEU A 231 -6.95 12.57 4.45
N SER A 232 -8.15 12.54 3.89
CA SER A 232 -9.31 11.99 4.58
C SER A 232 -9.19 10.47 4.71
N SER A 233 -9.87 9.90 5.70
CA SER A 233 -9.98 8.45 5.86
C SER A 233 -10.53 7.76 4.60
N SER A 234 -11.44 8.41 3.87
CA SER A 234 -11.96 7.93 2.59
C SER A 234 -10.88 7.85 1.51
N GLN A 235 -9.98 8.83 1.45
CA GLN A 235 -8.83 8.80 0.53
C GLN A 235 -7.82 7.72 0.94
N LEU A 236 -7.66 7.42 2.23
CA LEU A 236 -6.77 6.33 2.70
C LEU A 236 -7.34 4.92 2.48
N ASN A 237 -8.61 4.77 2.12
CA ASN A 237 -9.20 3.45 1.90
C ASN A 237 -8.50 2.68 0.76
N LEU A 238 -8.12 3.34 -0.34
CA LEU A 238 -7.43 2.65 -1.43
C LEU A 238 -6.03 2.18 -1.01
N PRO A 239 -5.15 3.04 -0.44
CA PRO A 239 -3.89 2.59 0.16
C PRO A 239 -4.06 1.43 1.15
N LEU A 240 -5.06 1.50 2.03
CA LEU A 240 -5.33 0.45 3.01
C LEU A 240 -5.75 -0.87 2.34
N VAL A 241 -6.69 -0.84 1.41
CA VAL A 241 -7.18 -2.05 0.71
C VAL A 241 -6.06 -2.68 -0.12
N VAL A 242 -5.24 -1.88 -0.78
CA VAL A 242 -4.06 -2.36 -1.51
C VAL A 242 -3.08 -3.03 -0.56
N TYR A 243 -2.73 -2.38 0.55
CA TYR A 243 -1.81 -2.93 1.54
C TYR A 243 -2.33 -4.25 2.14
N LEU A 244 -3.58 -4.25 2.64
CA LEU A 244 -4.19 -5.42 3.25
C LEU A 244 -4.45 -6.55 2.24
N GLY A 245 -4.76 -6.22 0.98
CA GLY A 245 -4.94 -7.21 -0.09
C GLY A 245 -3.66 -7.96 -0.40
N ASN A 246 -2.54 -7.25 -0.53
CA ASN A 246 -1.22 -7.88 -0.76
C ASN A 246 -0.73 -8.63 0.48
N PHE A 247 -0.98 -8.10 1.67
CA PHE A 247 -0.71 -8.81 2.91
C PHE A 247 -1.53 -10.10 3.02
N ALA A 248 -2.82 -10.05 2.71
CA ALA A 248 -3.69 -11.24 2.72
C ALA A 248 -3.23 -12.29 1.70
N PHE A 249 -2.82 -11.87 0.51
CA PHE A 249 -2.22 -12.77 -0.49
C PHE A 249 -0.99 -13.49 0.09
N ALA A 250 -0.03 -12.73 0.62
CA ALA A 250 1.18 -13.29 1.23
C ALA A 250 0.86 -14.21 2.41
N MET A 251 -0.07 -13.80 3.26
CA MET A 251 -0.51 -14.55 4.43
C MET A 251 -1.13 -15.89 4.03
N VAL A 252 -2.02 -15.92 3.03
CA VAL A 252 -2.64 -17.17 2.56
C VAL A 252 -1.58 -18.12 2.01
N MET A 253 -0.63 -17.62 1.22
CA MET A 253 0.51 -18.42 0.74
C MET A 253 1.35 -18.99 1.90
N SER A 254 1.72 -18.15 2.86
CA SER A 254 2.51 -18.55 4.04
C SER A 254 1.79 -19.61 4.89
N LEU A 255 0.50 -19.41 5.16
CA LEU A 255 -0.30 -20.36 5.94
C LEU A 255 -0.47 -21.69 5.20
N ALA A 256 -0.67 -21.67 3.88
CA ALA A 256 -0.76 -22.87 3.06
C ALA A 256 0.56 -23.66 3.04
N ALA A 257 1.70 -22.98 3.17
CA ALA A 257 3.02 -23.60 3.31
C ALA A 257 3.34 -24.04 4.76
N GLY A 258 2.44 -23.81 5.74
CA GLY A 258 2.65 -24.13 7.15
C GLY A 258 3.59 -23.15 7.88
N ILE A 259 3.89 -21.99 7.29
CA ILE A 259 4.84 -20.99 7.80
C ILE A 259 4.08 -19.88 8.54
N TRP A 260 3.81 -20.08 9.84
CA TRP A 260 2.93 -19.18 10.61
C TRP A 260 3.68 -18.11 11.42
N ILE A 261 4.95 -18.31 11.79
CA ILE A 261 5.72 -17.32 12.58
C ILE A 261 5.86 -15.98 11.84
N PRO A 262 6.26 -15.94 10.54
CA PRO A 262 6.36 -14.69 9.81
C PRO A 262 5.01 -13.98 9.65
N VAL A 263 3.91 -14.74 9.54
CA VAL A 263 2.54 -14.19 9.52
C VAL A 263 2.24 -13.42 10.80
N LEU A 264 2.51 -14.00 11.97
CA LEU A 264 2.28 -13.33 13.26
C LEU A 264 3.12 -12.05 13.38
N LEU A 265 4.38 -12.11 12.95
CA LEU A 265 5.27 -10.95 12.94
C LEU A 265 4.74 -9.85 12.01
N GLY A 266 4.32 -10.22 10.79
CA GLY A 266 3.75 -9.30 9.82
C GLY A 266 2.41 -8.70 10.27
N ILE A 267 1.59 -9.43 11.01
CA ILE A 267 0.37 -8.89 11.61
C ILE A 267 0.73 -7.83 12.67
N ALA A 268 1.66 -8.15 13.56
CA ALA A 268 2.07 -7.28 14.66
C ALA A 268 2.77 -5.99 14.18
N LEU A 269 3.64 -6.10 13.17
CA LEU A 269 4.46 -4.99 12.68
C LEU A 269 3.89 -4.29 11.43
N GLY A 270 3.00 -4.95 10.70
CA GLY A 270 2.39 -4.46 9.47
C GLY A 270 0.91 -4.14 9.62
N VAL A 271 0.07 -5.17 9.78
CA VAL A 271 -1.40 -5.02 9.75
C VAL A 271 -1.92 -4.15 10.90
N VAL A 272 -1.48 -4.42 12.14
CA VAL A 272 -1.96 -3.68 13.32
C VAL A 272 -1.59 -2.20 13.22
N PRO A 273 -0.32 -1.81 12.97
CA PRO A 273 0.04 -0.40 12.83
C PRO A 273 -0.66 0.28 11.64
N ALA A 274 -0.81 -0.40 10.49
CA ALA A 274 -1.54 0.13 9.34
C ALA A 274 -3.01 0.45 9.67
N LEU A 275 -3.69 -0.46 10.37
CA LEU A 275 -5.07 -0.26 10.83
C LEU A 275 -5.16 0.85 11.87
N VAL A 276 -4.24 0.92 12.83
CA VAL A 276 -4.18 1.99 13.83
C VAL A 276 -4.02 3.34 13.13
N CYS A 277 -3.07 3.48 12.21
CA CYS A 277 -2.88 4.72 11.45
C CYS A 277 -4.14 5.16 10.71
N TRP A 278 -4.83 4.23 10.04
CA TRP A 278 -6.09 4.54 9.36
C TRP A 278 -7.22 4.90 10.33
N GLN A 279 -7.32 4.18 11.46
CA GLN A 279 -8.32 4.45 12.50
C GLN A 279 -8.14 5.83 13.12
N THR A 280 -6.90 6.24 13.41
CA THR A 280 -6.60 7.59 13.92
C THR A 280 -7.15 8.68 12.99
N VAL A 281 -6.87 8.58 11.69
CA VAL A 281 -7.37 9.55 10.70
C VAL A 281 -8.90 9.49 10.58
N ARG A 282 -9.51 8.31 10.69
CA ARG A 282 -10.96 8.15 10.67
C ARG A 282 -11.62 8.80 11.88
N SER A 283 -11.09 8.60 13.08
CA SER A 283 -11.60 9.21 14.31
C SER A 283 -11.48 10.74 14.25
N ASP A 284 -10.36 11.27 13.77
CA ASP A 284 -10.17 12.71 13.57
C ASP A 284 -11.21 13.30 12.61
N ASN A 285 -11.43 12.67 11.46
CA ASN A 285 -12.44 13.09 10.49
C ASN A 285 -13.86 13.08 11.07
N GLN A 286 -14.20 12.08 11.88
CA GLN A 286 -15.51 11.99 12.54
C GLN A 286 -15.70 13.10 13.58
N ALA A 287 -14.67 13.39 14.37
CA ALA A 287 -14.71 14.47 15.36
C ALA A 287 -14.91 15.85 14.69
N LEU A 288 -14.20 16.11 13.59
CA LEU A 288 -14.34 17.34 12.80
C LEU A 288 -15.77 17.48 12.24
N GLY A 289 -16.33 16.43 11.65
CA GLY A 289 -17.69 16.47 11.11
C GLY A 289 -18.76 16.70 12.18
N VAL A 290 -18.59 16.16 13.39
CA VAL A 290 -19.51 16.44 14.52
C VAL A 290 -19.41 17.90 14.97
N ALA A 291 -18.20 18.47 15.03
CA ALA A 291 -17.99 19.86 15.41
C ALA A 291 -18.59 20.84 14.40
N GLU A 292 -18.47 20.56 13.09
CA GLU A 292 -19.09 21.37 12.02
C GLU A 292 -20.63 21.37 12.14
N LEU A 293 -21.24 20.19 12.30
CA LEU A 293 -22.70 20.07 12.49
C LEU A 293 -23.20 20.80 13.74
N GLN A 294 -22.44 20.76 14.83
CA GLN A 294 -22.78 21.51 16.05
C GLN A 294 -22.70 23.02 15.83
N THR A 295 -21.70 23.49 15.09
CA THR A 295 -21.50 24.91 14.77
C THR A 295 -22.64 25.41 13.88
N GLU A 296 -22.98 24.69 12.81
CA GLU A 296 -24.12 25.01 11.94
C GLU A 296 -25.45 25.00 12.71
N ALA A 297 -25.64 24.08 13.66
CA ALA A 297 -26.84 24.04 14.50
C ALA A 297 -26.93 25.26 15.45
N ILE A 298 -25.80 25.75 15.95
CA ILE A 298 -25.73 26.96 16.79
C ILE A 298 -26.02 28.21 15.95
N GLU A 299 -25.40 28.34 14.77
CA GLU A 299 -25.61 29.47 13.86
C GLU A 299 -27.07 29.55 13.40
N ASN A 300 -27.67 28.41 13.02
CA ASN A 300 -29.09 28.37 12.63
C ASN A 300 -30.02 28.77 13.79
N LYS A 301 -29.71 28.37 15.04
CA LYS A 301 -30.47 28.82 16.23
C LYS A 301 -30.32 30.32 16.48
N LEU A 302 -29.18 30.92 16.15
CA LEU A 302 -28.94 32.36 16.31
C LEU A 302 -29.67 33.17 15.23
N ASP A 303 -29.67 32.72 13.96
CA ASP A 303 -30.43 33.38 12.87
C ASP A 303 -31.95 33.35 13.12
N LEU A 304 -32.47 32.23 13.65
CA LEU A 304 -33.88 32.12 14.04
C LEU A 304 -34.26 33.06 15.18
N LYS A 305 -33.34 33.38 16.10
CA LYS A 305 -33.56 34.38 17.15
C LYS A 305 -33.42 35.83 16.66
N GLY A 306 -32.66 36.06 15.59
CA GLY A 306 -32.52 37.36 14.95
C GLY A 306 -33.74 37.79 14.10
N LYS A 307 -34.53 36.84 13.60
CA LYS A 307 -35.78 37.07 12.85
C LYS A 307 -37.03 37.13 13.76
N ALA A 308 -37.00 37.91 14.84
CA ALA A 308 -38.22 38.25 15.56
C ALA A 308 -39.16 39.06 14.64
N PRO A 309 -40.47 38.75 14.54
CA PRO A 309 -41.38 39.50 13.68
C PRO A 309 -41.48 40.95 14.16
N SER A 310 -41.32 41.92 13.26
CA SER A 310 -41.65 43.32 13.53
C SER A 310 -43.11 43.42 13.96
N ALA A 311 -43.35 43.91 15.18
CA ALA A 311 -44.69 44.07 15.73
C ALA A 311 -45.59 44.90 14.79
N PRO A 312 -46.86 44.54 14.58
CA PRO A 312 -47.75 45.31 13.73
C PRO A 312 -48.07 46.65 14.39
N VAL A 313 -47.77 47.75 13.68
CA VAL A 313 -48.15 49.10 14.09
C VAL A 313 -49.68 49.20 14.01
N GLY A 314 -50.34 49.22 15.17
CA GLY A 314 -51.78 49.41 15.27
C GLY A 314 -52.21 50.78 14.77
N VAL A 315 -53.12 50.80 13.79
CA VAL A 315 -53.81 52.00 13.33
C VAL A 315 -54.87 52.36 14.38
N THR A 316 -54.65 53.45 15.11
CA THR A 316 -55.68 54.06 15.98
C THR A 316 -56.60 54.93 15.14
N THR A 317 -57.88 54.56 15.11
CA THR A 317 -59.00 55.36 14.59
C THR A 317 -59.26 56.59 15.46
N LYS A 318 -59.44 57.75 14.81
CA LYS A 318 -60.33 58.83 15.22
C LYS A 318 -60.93 59.46 13.98
#